data_AF-A0A9E2IYY9-F1
#
_entry.id   AF-A0A9E2IYY9-F1
#
_cell.length_a   1.000
_cell.length_b   1.000
_cell.length_c   1.000
_cell.angle_alpha   90.00
_cell.angle_beta   90.00
_cell.angle_gamma   90.00
#
_symmetry.space_group_name_H-M   'P 1'
#
loop_
_entity.id
_entity.type
_entity.pdbx_description
1 polymer ?
#
loop_
_entity_poly.entity_id
_entity_poly.type
_entity_poly.pdbx_seq_one_letter_code
_entity_poly.pdbx_strand_id
1 'polypeptide(L)'
;MTFLLGASLLISLAIGGMLVSLLVSHRMRSAGEIAFLLIAGGGLGLGVSSCVYFVCLAAGMAGYAWVIDLILCLILGVLCFARFRKGTRGGPPPLPKTQPFTGFQILLASILSLEIIASLVSFFVAFLKEPHGRWDAWLIWNMHARFLFRSSEEWRAVFASGLDWSHWDYPLLLPLAIVRSWGYMGGESGNIPAVFAFVFTVLVVGLLLSSLSLLRGRTEGILAAMVLLGTPFFIMMGASQFADVPFAFFILITIVMLFLQSRSPENHAGPTILAGLAAGLCAWTKNEGLLFLLVATAGMAGSAAYAGGWKHSFKRTAWFLAGALPALLPVLYFKLRLSPVNDLVAGFSLAAASAKLLDWGRYAEIAKAFFITGISFTQGLIDVRVGMKLNPGAVNILLLAVYLMLTGIRIGEKDRAAFFQAAAVLLLMPVGYFFVYVMTPLDLYYHLATSLNRLFLQLWPGAIFLFFMAAAAPGQASLPGDKTETVKSLQSRPKPAKGKNRYGR
;
A
#
# COMPACT_ATOMS: atom_id res chain seq x y z
N MET A 1 8.52 -30.78 3.81
CA MET A 1 8.05 -29.80 2.79
C MET A 1 7.27 -28.63 3.40
N THR A 2 6.19 -28.86 4.15
CA THR A 2 5.40 -27.79 4.82
C THR A 2 6.21 -26.94 5.81
N PHE A 3 7.09 -27.56 6.60
CA PHE A 3 8.00 -26.86 7.51
C PHE A 3 8.92 -25.84 6.80
N LEU A 4 9.43 -26.20 5.62
CA LEU A 4 10.36 -25.38 4.85
C LEU A 4 9.69 -24.18 4.19
N LEU A 5 8.44 -24.36 3.73
CA LEU A 5 7.60 -23.22 3.31
C LEU A 5 7.32 -22.27 4.48
N GLY A 6 6.94 -22.82 5.64
CA GLY A 6 6.72 -22.04 6.85
C GLY A 6 7.95 -21.20 7.20
N ALA A 7 9.15 -21.78 7.13
CA ALA A 7 10.40 -21.08 7.34
C ALA A 7 10.62 -19.92 6.34
N SER A 8 10.41 -20.16 5.04
CA SER A 8 10.54 -19.12 3.99
C SER A 8 9.69 -17.89 4.30
N LEU A 9 8.42 -18.10 4.69
CA LEU A 9 7.48 -17.02 5.02
C LEU A 9 7.82 -16.36 6.36
N LEU A 10 8.02 -17.15 7.42
CA LEU A 10 8.30 -16.63 8.77
C LEU A 10 9.56 -15.77 8.81
N ILE A 11 10.61 -16.16 8.07
CA ILE A 11 11.83 -15.36 7.94
C ILE A 11 11.53 -14.01 7.29
N SER A 12 10.78 -13.99 6.17
CA SER A 12 10.37 -12.75 5.52
C SER A 12 9.54 -11.86 6.46
N LEU A 13 8.56 -12.44 7.15
CA LEU A 13 7.71 -11.72 8.11
C LEU A 13 8.54 -11.15 9.27
N ALA A 14 9.53 -11.90 9.77
CA ALA A 14 10.43 -11.45 10.82
C ALA A 14 11.31 -10.27 10.38
N ILE A 15 11.94 -10.36 9.18
CA ILE A 15 12.74 -9.27 8.59
C ILE A 15 11.91 -7.99 8.55
N GLY A 16 10.71 -8.07 7.98
CA GLY A 16 9.85 -6.91 7.83
C GLY A 16 9.33 -6.36 9.15
N GLY A 17 8.91 -7.22 10.09
CA GLY A 17 8.50 -6.81 11.43
C GLY A 17 9.61 -6.09 12.20
N MET A 18 10.84 -6.60 12.12
CA MET A 18 12.02 -5.95 12.72
C MET A 18 12.32 -4.60 12.06
N LEU A 19 12.27 -4.49 10.74
CA LEU A 19 12.45 -3.22 10.02
C LEU A 19 11.43 -2.17 10.48
N VAL A 20 10.15 -2.53 10.55
CA VAL A 20 9.11 -1.61 11.02
C VAL A 20 9.33 -1.23 12.48
N SER A 21 9.70 -2.19 13.34
CA SER A 21 9.98 -1.91 14.77
C SER A 21 11.15 -0.95 15.00
N LEU A 22 12.16 -0.99 14.11
CA LEU A 22 13.36 -0.16 14.22
C LEU A 22 13.08 1.28 13.78
N LEU A 23 12.31 1.43 12.70
CA LEU A 23 12.08 2.69 12.01
C LEU A 23 10.84 3.43 12.51
N VAL A 24 9.80 2.72 12.95
CA VAL A 24 8.61 3.35 13.58
C VAL A 24 8.83 3.43 15.09
N SER A 25 8.82 4.64 15.64
CA SER A 25 9.13 4.91 17.06
C SER A 25 7.98 4.57 18.02
N HIS A 26 6.88 4.01 17.54
CA HIS A 26 5.81 3.55 18.44
C HIS A 26 6.35 2.41 19.30
N ARG A 27 6.48 2.67 20.60
CA ARG A 27 6.63 1.58 21.56
C ARG A 27 5.36 0.74 21.41
N MET A 28 5.51 -0.53 21.05
CA MET A 28 4.42 -1.49 20.88
C MET A 28 3.68 -1.65 22.22
N ARG A 29 2.67 -0.82 22.47
CA ARG A 29 2.00 -0.68 23.78
C ARG A 29 0.60 -1.27 23.77
N SER A 30 0.03 -1.51 22.58
CA SER A 30 -1.31 -2.08 22.41
C SER A 30 -1.32 -3.21 21.38
N ALA A 31 -2.29 -4.11 21.51
CA ALA A 31 -2.51 -5.18 20.53
C ALA A 31 -2.73 -4.64 19.09
N GLY A 32 -3.34 -3.45 18.96
CA GLY A 32 -3.53 -2.79 17.66
C GLY A 32 -2.22 -2.33 17.01
N GLU A 33 -1.29 -1.79 17.79
CA GLU A 33 0.04 -1.42 17.28
C GLU A 33 0.88 -2.66 16.90
N ILE A 34 0.75 -3.75 17.66
CA ILE A 34 1.40 -5.03 17.34
C ILE A 34 0.83 -5.59 16.04
N ALA A 35 -0.50 -5.60 15.90
CA ALA A 35 -1.17 -6.04 14.67
C ALA A 35 -0.71 -5.21 13.46
N PHE A 36 -0.70 -3.88 13.59
CA PHE A 36 -0.18 -3.00 12.55
C PHE A 36 1.25 -3.34 12.17
N LEU A 37 2.14 -3.53 13.16
CA LEU A 37 3.54 -3.86 12.90
C LEU A 37 3.70 -5.19 12.18
N LEU A 38 2.97 -6.24 12.60
CA LEU A 38 3.04 -7.55 11.96
C LEU A 38 2.52 -7.51 10.52
N ILE A 39 1.46 -6.75 10.26
CA ILE A 39 0.85 -6.63 8.93
C ILE A 39 1.70 -5.76 8.01
N ALA A 40 2.07 -4.55 8.45
CA ALA A 40 2.91 -3.65 7.69
C ALA A 40 4.29 -4.27 7.44
N GLY A 41 4.89 -4.85 8.48
CA GLY A 41 6.15 -5.57 8.41
C GLY A 41 6.05 -6.77 7.48
N GLY A 42 4.99 -7.57 7.59
CA GLY A 42 4.82 -8.78 6.79
C GLY A 42 4.96 -8.54 5.29
N GLY A 43 4.24 -7.58 4.74
CA GLY A 43 4.31 -7.30 3.30
C GLY A 43 5.64 -6.64 2.88
N LEU A 44 6.21 -5.75 3.69
CA LEU A 44 7.54 -5.18 3.42
C LEU A 44 8.62 -6.28 3.42
N GLY A 45 8.56 -7.20 4.36
CA GLY A 45 9.50 -8.30 4.50
C GLY A 45 9.46 -9.27 3.32
N LEU A 46 8.26 -9.59 2.80
CA LEU A 46 8.11 -10.39 1.58
C LEU A 46 8.74 -9.69 0.36
N GLY A 47 8.57 -8.37 0.24
CA GLY A 47 9.20 -7.59 -0.82
C GLY A 47 10.73 -7.52 -0.69
N VAL A 48 11.24 -7.21 0.51
CA VAL A 48 12.69 -7.15 0.78
C VAL A 48 13.36 -8.49 0.50
N SER A 49 12.75 -9.59 0.92
CA SER A 49 13.30 -10.93 0.69
C SER A 49 13.37 -11.28 -0.81
N SER A 50 12.44 -10.76 -1.60
CA SER A 50 12.49 -10.87 -3.07
C SER A 50 13.67 -10.09 -3.66
N CYS A 51 13.93 -8.87 -3.19
CA CYS A 51 15.11 -8.09 -3.59
C CYS A 51 16.42 -8.79 -3.19
N VAL A 52 16.51 -9.31 -1.96
CA VAL A 52 17.67 -10.08 -1.49
C VAL A 52 17.90 -11.30 -2.37
N TYR A 53 16.83 -12.05 -2.68
CA TYR A 53 16.92 -13.21 -3.56
C TYR A 53 17.39 -12.84 -4.96
N PHE A 54 16.90 -11.72 -5.52
CA PHE A 54 17.39 -11.22 -6.81
C PHE A 54 18.89 -10.93 -6.79
N VAL A 55 19.39 -10.28 -5.74
CA VAL A 55 20.83 -9.99 -5.59
C VAL A 55 21.62 -11.30 -5.50
N CYS A 56 21.12 -12.29 -4.76
CA CYS A 56 21.74 -13.62 -4.68
C CYS A 56 21.76 -14.30 -6.05
N LEU A 57 20.65 -14.25 -6.79
CA LEU A 57 20.52 -14.84 -8.12
C LEU A 57 21.47 -14.17 -9.12
N ALA A 58 21.55 -12.83 -9.11
CA ALA A 58 22.46 -12.06 -9.94
C ALA A 58 23.93 -12.38 -9.66
N ALA A 59 24.27 -12.61 -8.39
CA ALA A 59 25.63 -12.95 -7.94
C ALA A 59 25.98 -14.44 -8.04
N GLY A 60 25.08 -15.30 -8.54
CA GLY A 60 25.32 -16.76 -8.59
C GLY A 60 25.28 -17.44 -7.21
N MET A 61 24.71 -16.79 -6.20
CA MET A 61 24.64 -17.25 -4.81
C MET A 61 23.22 -17.68 -4.39
N ALA A 62 22.32 -17.98 -5.35
CA ALA A 62 20.92 -18.32 -5.06
C ALA A 62 20.77 -19.51 -4.08
N GLY A 63 21.68 -20.49 -4.13
CA GLY A 63 21.71 -21.62 -3.20
C GLY A 63 22.01 -21.25 -1.74
N TYR A 64 22.64 -20.10 -1.51
CA TYR A 64 22.97 -19.56 -0.18
C TYR A 64 21.98 -18.49 0.30
N ALA A 65 20.91 -18.21 -0.46
CA ALA A 65 19.96 -17.17 -0.11
C ALA A 65 19.35 -17.35 1.30
N TRP A 66 19.10 -18.59 1.71
CA TRP A 66 18.58 -18.88 3.04
C TRP A 66 19.56 -18.49 4.17
N VAL A 67 20.87 -18.65 3.95
CA VAL A 67 21.90 -18.22 4.91
C VAL A 67 21.94 -16.71 4.99
N ILE A 68 21.87 -16.03 3.84
CA ILE A 68 21.86 -14.57 3.75
C ILE A 68 20.63 -14.00 4.47
N ASP A 69 19.47 -14.63 4.31
CA ASP A 69 18.25 -14.23 5.02
C ASP A 69 18.39 -14.42 6.55
N LEU A 70 19.02 -15.50 7.02
CA LEU A 70 19.29 -15.71 8.45
C LEU A 70 20.27 -14.67 9.00
N ILE A 71 21.31 -14.33 8.24
CA ILE A 71 22.26 -13.27 8.61
C ILE A 71 21.53 -11.92 8.70
N LEU A 72 20.69 -11.60 7.73
CA LEU A 72 19.90 -10.37 7.74
C LEU A 72 18.95 -10.31 8.95
N CYS A 73 18.23 -11.40 9.22
CA CYS A 73 17.43 -11.58 10.43
C CYS A 73 18.24 -11.35 11.72
N LEU A 74 19.44 -11.93 11.80
CA LEU A 74 20.31 -11.81 12.98
C LEU A 74 20.78 -10.37 13.18
N ILE A 75 21.23 -9.70 12.11
CA ILE A 75 21.66 -8.30 12.17
C ILE A 75 20.50 -7.41 12.64
N LEU A 76 19.32 -7.56 12.05
CA LEU A 76 18.13 -6.80 12.44
C LEU A 76 17.70 -7.12 13.89
N GLY A 77 17.82 -8.38 14.32
CA GLY A 77 17.55 -8.81 15.69
C GLY A 77 18.49 -8.16 16.70
N VAL A 78 19.80 -8.12 16.41
CA VAL A 78 20.80 -7.43 17.24
C VAL A 78 20.51 -5.93 17.33
N LEU A 79 20.15 -5.29 16.21
CA LEU A 79 19.77 -3.88 16.20
C LEU A 79 18.50 -3.62 17.02
N CYS A 80 17.48 -4.48 16.89
CA CYS A 80 16.25 -4.42 17.68
C CYS A 80 16.56 -4.55 19.17
N PHE A 81 17.39 -5.52 19.54
CA PHE A 81 17.80 -5.76 20.92
C PHE A 81 18.61 -4.60 21.50
N ALA A 82 19.54 -4.02 20.74
CA ALA A 82 20.32 -2.86 21.15
C ALA A 82 19.41 -1.63 21.36
N ARG A 83 18.44 -1.40 20.48
CA ARG A 83 17.43 -0.34 20.62
C ARG A 83 16.55 -0.57 21.85
N PHE A 84 16.10 -1.81 22.06
CA PHE A 84 15.32 -2.20 23.23
C PHE A 84 16.08 -1.89 24.53
N ARG A 85 17.36 -2.29 24.64
CA ARG A 85 18.22 -1.99 25.80
C ARG A 85 18.47 -0.51 26.04
N LYS A 86 18.55 0.31 25.00
CA LYS A 86 18.65 1.77 25.15
C LYS A 86 17.33 2.38 25.65
N GLY A 87 16.19 1.84 25.21
CA GLY A 87 14.85 2.30 25.57
C GLY A 87 14.36 1.91 26.97
N THR A 88 14.90 0.84 27.56
CA THR A 88 14.56 0.37 28.93
C THR A 88 15.23 1.17 30.05
N ARG A 89 16.08 2.15 29.74
CA ARG A 89 16.70 3.03 30.74
C ARG A 89 15.73 4.03 31.38
N GLY A 90 14.51 4.17 30.84
CA GLY A 90 13.38 4.80 31.52
C GLY A 90 12.37 3.72 31.91
N GLY A 91 11.86 3.76 33.15
CA GLY A 91 10.88 2.80 33.64
C GLY A 91 9.68 2.59 32.70
N PRO A 92 9.00 1.44 32.75
CA PRO A 92 7.88 1.17 31.87
C PRO A 92 6.79 2.24 32.07
N PRO A 93 6.46 3.04 31.05
CA PRO A 93 5.30 3.91 31.14
C PRO A 93 4.05 3.02 31.33
N PRO A 94 3.01 3.49 32.04
CA PRO A 94 1.81 2.70 32.28
C PRO A 94 1.19 2.24 30.96
N LEU A 95 0.78 0.97 30.90
CA LEU A 95 0.08 0.42 29.74
C LEU A 95 -1.20 1.22 29.51
N PRO A 96 -1.50 1.64 28.27
CA PRO A 96 -2.77 2.27 27.96
C PRO A 96 -3.91 1.31 28.36
N LYS A 97 -4.86 1.77 29.17
CA LYS A 97 -6.06 0.97 29.46
C LYS A 97 -6.78 0.69 28.15
N THR A 98 -6.90 -0.59 27.77
CA THR A 98 -7.70 -0.98 26.61
C THR A 98 -9.16 -0.69 26.91
N GLN A 99 -9.74 0.26 26.19
CA GLN A 99 -11.18 0.49 26.31
C GLN A 99 -11.95 -0.73 25.79
N PRO A 100 -13.00 -1.17 26.50
CA PRO A 100 -13.87 -2.23 26.01
C PRO A 100 -14.54 -1.83 24.70
N PHE A 101 -15.00 -2.81 23.93
CA PHE A 101 -15.80 -2.54 22.74
C PHE A 101 -17.17 -1.98 23.15
N THR A 102 -17.65 -0.96 22.44
CA THR A 102 -19.05 -0.53 22.59
C THR A 102 -19.98 -1.54 21.91
N GLY A 103 -21.26 -1.58 22.29
CA GLY A 103 -22.25 -2.48 21.63
C GLY A 103 -22.30 -2.30 20.11
N PHE A 104 -22.18 -1.06 19.63
CA PHE A 104 -22.08 -0.76 18.20
C PHE A 104 -20.80 -1.34 17.56
N GLN A 105 -19.66 -1.22 18.23
CA GLN A 105 -18.41 -1.83 17.74
C GLN A 105 -18.46 -3.36 17.74
N ILE A 106 -19.16 -3.97 18.70
CA ILE A 106 -19.41 -5.42 18.71
C ILE A 106 -20.24 -5.82 17.48
N LEU A 107 -21.33 -5.09 17.21
CA LEU A 107 -22.16 -5.33 16.02
C LEU A 107 -21.33 -5.24 14.73
N LEU A 108 -20.56 -4.15 14.56
CA LEU A 108 -19.70 -3.97 13.38
C LEU A 108 -18.64 -5.08 13.27
N ALA A 109 -18.01 -5.46 14.37
CA ALA A 109 -17.03 -6.54 14.38
C ALA A 109 -17.65 -7.90 14.04
N SER A 110 -18.89 -8.15 14.48
CA SER A 110 -19.64 -9.36 14.11
C SER A 110 -19.96 -9.40 12.62
N ILE A 111 -20.42 -8.28 12.04
CA ILE A 111 -20.68 -8.18 10.59
C ILE A 111 -19.38 -8.38 9.81
N LEU A 112 -18.31 -7.68 10.18
CA LEU A 112 -17.00 -7.86 9.56
C LEU A 112 -16.53 -9.31 9.65
N SER A 113 -16.76 -10.00 10.78
CA SER A 113 -16.40 -11.41 10.93
C SER A 113 -17.16 -12.30 9.94
N LEU A 114 -18.45 -12.05 9.71
CA LEU A 114 -19.23 -12.75 8.69
C LEU A 114 -18.73 -12.45 7.28
N GLU A 115 -18.39 -11.19 6.98
CA GLU A 115 -17.81 -10.80 5.69
C GLU A 115 -16.45 -11.45 5.44
N ILE A 116 -15.61 -11.56 6.48
CA ILE A 116 -14.32 -12.28 6.41
C ILE A 116 -14.59 -13.75 6.07
N ILE A 117 -15.50 -14.41 6.78
CA ILE A 117 -15.83 -15.83 6.51
C ILE A 117 -16.34 -16.00 5.08
N ALA A 118 -17.28 -15.15 4.63
CA ALA A 118 -17.79 -15.19 3.26
C ALA A 118 -16.67 -14.97 2.23
N SER A 119 -15.81 -13.98 2.45
CA SER A 119 -14.67 -13.66 1.57
C SER A 119 -13.65 -14.79 1.52
N LEU A 120 -13.36 -15.46 2.65
CA LEU A 120 -12.51 -16.63 2.71
C LEU A 120 -13.10 -17.77 1.89
N VAL A 121 -14.39 -18.07 2.08
CA VAL A 121 -15.08 -19.10 1.28
C VAL A 121 -15.02 -18.76 -0.21
N SER A 122 -15.33 -17.52 -0.60
CA SER A 122 -15.23 -17.08 -2.00
C SER A 122 -13.82 -17.20 -2.56
N PHE A 123 -12.80 -16.81 -1.79
CA PHE A 123 -11.40 -16.93 -2.19
C PHE A 123 -11.02 -18.39 -2.44
N PHE A 124 -11.30 -19.28 -1.49
CA PHE A 124 -10.93 -20.69 -1.61
C PHE A 124 -11.73 -21.40 -2.71
N VAL A 125 -13.02 -21.09 -2.89
CA VAL A 125 -13.80 -21.62 -4.01
C VAL A 125 -13.22 -21.17 -5.35
N ALA A 126 -12.83 -19.89 -5.48
CA ALA A 126 -12.19 -19.40 -6.70
C ALA A 126 -10.83 -20.06 -6.94
N PHE A 127 -10.00 -20.19 -5.90
CA PHE A 127 -8.72 -20.89 -5.98
C PHE A 127 -8.88 -22.36 -6.38
N LEU A 128 -9.85 -23.09 -5.83
CA LEU A 128 -10.09 -24.49 -6.17
C LEU A 128 -10.56 -24.66 -7.63
N LYS A 129 -11.25 -23.67 -8.19
CA LYS A 129 -11.64 -23.65 -9.61
C LYS A 129 -10.45 -23.34 -10.53
N GLU A 130 -9.57 -22.42 -10.11
CA GLU A 130 -8.45 -21.92 -10.90
C GLU A 130 -7.14 -21.98 -10.08
N PRO A 131 -6.60 -23.19 -9.80
CA PRO A 131 -5.48 -23.35 -8.87
C PRO A 131 -4.17 -22.71 -9.35
N HIS A 132 -4.05 -22.43 -10.65
CA HIS A 132 -2.91 -21.74 -11.25
C HIS A 132 -3.14 -20.23 -11.43
N GLY A 133 -4.24 -19.70 -10.89
CA GLY A 133 -4.68 -18.33 -11.12
C GLY A 133 -5.29 -18.13 -12.50
N ARG A 134 -5.66 -16.89 -12.81
CA ARG A 134 -6.18 -16.51 -14.13
C ARG A 134 -5.06 -16.13 -15.10
N TRP A 135 -5.44 -15.66 -16.28
CA TRP A 135 -4.56 -15.35 -17.41
C TRP A 135 -3.24 -14.68 -17.01
N ASP A 136 -3.23 -13.50 -16.37
CA ASP A 136 -1.97 -12.86 -15.96
C ASP A 136 -1.12 -13.67 -14.99
N ALA A 137 -1.74 -14.38 -14.05
CA ALA A 137 -1.00 -15.21 -13.11
C ALA A 137 -0.31 -16.36 -13.82
N TRP A 138 -1.04 -17.07 -14.67
CA TRP A 138 -0.46 -18.17 -15.43
C TRP A 138 0.57 -17.67 -16.45
N LEU A 139 0.29 -16.60 -17.18
CA LEU A 139 1.07 -16.11 -18.33
C LEU A 139 2.31 -15.30 -17.93
N ILE A 140 2.24 -14.55 -16.82
CA ILE A 140 3.29 -13.61 -16.40
C ILE A 140 3.92 -14.18 -15.12
N TRP A 141 3.22 -14.10 -13.99
CA TRP A 141 3.84 -14.26 -12.67
C TRP A 141 4.33 -15.69 -12.38
N ASN A 142 3.45 -16.67 -12.57
CA ASN A 142 3.74 -18.07 -12.30
C ASN A 142 4.63 -18.67 -13.38
N MET A 143 4.44 -18.27 -14.65
CA MET A 143 5.32 -18.68 -15.72
C MET A 143 6.74 -18.18 -15.48
N HIS A 144 6.94 -16.89 -15.22
CA HIS A 144 8.26 -16.32 -14.97
C HIS A 144 8.95 -17.02 -13.80
N ALA A 145 8.22 -17.29 -12.72
CA ALA A 145 8.75 -18.05 -11.60
C ALA A 145 9.25 -19.44 -12.03
N ARG A 146 8.48 -20.18 -12.82
CA ARG A 146 8.87 -21.53 -13.28
C ARG A 146 10.11 -21.50 -14.16
N PHE A 147 10.18 -20.56 -15.11
CA PHE A 147 11.35 -20.40 -15.97
C PHE A 147 12.60 -20.05 -15.14
N LEU A 148 12.49 -19.07 -14.23
CA LEU A 148 13.60 -18.69 -13.35
C LEU A 148 14.05 -19.83 -12.43
N PHE A 149 13.13 -20.66 -11.95
CA PHE A 149 13.46 -21.80 -11.10
C PHE A 149 14.10 -22.97 -11.88
N ARG A 150 13.58 -23.30 -13.07
CA ARG A 150 14.03 -24.46 -13.86
C ARG A 150 15.32 -24.21 -14.63
N SER A 151 15.56 -22.98 -15.07
CA SER A 151 16.71 -22.64 -15.90
C SER A 151 18.03 -22.57 -15.14
N SER A 152 18.03 -22.72 -13.80
CA SER A 152 19.24 -22.77 -12.96
C SER A 152 20.25 -21.67 -13.32
N GLU A 153 21.46 -22.01 -13.78
CA GLU A 153 22.52 -21.06 -14.16
C GLU A 153 22.19 -20.23 -15.41
N GLU A 154 21.36 -20.76 -16.31
CA GLU A 154 20.96 -20.12 -17.57
C GLU A 154 19.70 -19.25 -17.43
N TRP A 155 19.29 -18.90 -16.20
CA TRP A 155 18.07 -18.11 -15.93
C TRP A 155 18.01 -16.77 -16.68
N ARG A 156 19.13 -16.22 -17.16
CA ARG A 156 19.17 -14.99 -17.96
C ARG A 156 18.69 -15.18 -19.40
N ALA A 157 18.79 -16.40 -19.95
CA ALA A 157 18.40 -16.69 -21.33
C ALA A 157 16.90 -16.45 -21.57
N VAL A 158 16.08 -16.52 -20.52
CA VAL A 158 14.63 -16.32 -20.59
C VAL A 158 14.26 -14.91 -21.08
N PHE A 159 15.10 -13.91 -20.81
CA PHE A 159 14.87 -12.52 -21.24
C PHE A 159 15.24 -12.27 -22.72
N ALA A 160 15.97 -13.20 -23.35
CA ALA A 160 16.33 -13.13 -24.77
C ALA A 160 15.36 -13.92 -25.67
N SER A 161 14.36 -14.59 -25.09
CA SER A 161 13.64 -15.71 -25.73
C SER A 161 12.54 -15.32 -26.74
N GLY A 162 12.38 -14.05 -27.13
CA GLY A 162 11.34 -13.61 -28.08
C GLY A 162 9.90 -13.84 -27.58
N LEU A 163 9.71 -14.02 -26.27
CA LEU A 163 8.42 -14.21 -25.61
C LEU A 163 7.78 -12.87 -25.20
N ASP A 164 7.78 -11.89 -26.11
CA ASP A 164 7.38 -10.50 -25.82
C ASP A 164 5.92 -10.39 -25.31
N TRP A 165 5.07 -11.33 -25.73
CA TRP A 165 3.66 -11.43 -25.31
C TRP A 165 3.45 -11.80 -23.82
N SER A 166 4.51 -12.16 -23.09
CA SER A 166 4.45 -12.56 -21.68
C SER A 166 4.98 -11.47 -20.72
N HIS A 167 5.24 -10.25 -21.21
CA HIS A 167 5.67 -9.12 -20.39
C HIS A 167 6.94 -9.41 -19.57
N TRP A 168 7.95 -10.04 -20.17
CA TRP A 168 9.25 -10.29 -19.51
C TRP A 168 10.00 -9.03 -19.09
N ASP A 169 9.51 -7.86 -19.49
CA ASP A 169 9.99 -6.59 -19.00
C ASP A 169 9.42 -6.21 -17.62
N TYR A 170 8.42 -6.94 -17.11
CA TYR A 170 7.83 -6.65 -15.80
C TYR A 170 8.81 -6.99 -14.65
N PRO A 171 8.90 -6.13 -13.61
CA PRO A 171 9.68 -6.38 -12.41
C PRO A 171 9.34 -7.71 -11.70
N LEU A 172 10.33 -8.29 -11.03
CA LEU A 172 10.29 -9.71 -10.62
C LEU A 172 9.93 -9.95 -9.15
N LEU A 173 9.32 -8.98 -8.43
CA LEU A 173 9.03 -9.16 -7.00
C LEU A 173 8.25 -10.44 -6.70
N LEU A 174 7.10 -10.63 -7.37
CA LEU A 174 6.23 -11.78 -7.14
C LEU A 174 6.86 -13.09 -7.66
N PRO A 175 7.40 -13.15 -8.91
CA PRO A 175 8.10 -14.33 -9.39
C PRO A 175 9.22 -14.79 -8.45
N LEU A 176 10.08 -13.90 -7.99
CA LEU A 176 11.23 -14.27 -7.15
C LEU A 176 10.83 -14.62 -5.71
N ALA A 177 9.74 -14.07 -5.19
CA ALA A 177 9.20 -14.50 -3.91
C ALA A 177 8.73 -15.96 -3.96
N ILE A 178 8.14 -16.37 -5.10
CA ILE A 178 7.74 -17.75 -5.38
C ILE A 178 8.97 -18.64 -5.56
N VAL A 179 9.91 -18.26 -6.43
CA VAL A 179 11.16 -19.01 -6.69
C VAL A 179 11.95 -19.23 -5.41
N ARG A 180 12.11 -18.19 -4.59
CA ARG A 180 12.77 -18.29 -3.28
C ARG A 180 12.12 -19.37 -2.41
N SER A 181 10.79 -19.39 -2.34
CA SER A 181 10.07 -20.37 -1.53
C SER A 181 10.18 -21.80 -2.07
N TRP A 182 10.21 -21.98 -3.38
CA TRP A 182 10.52 -23.28 -3.99
C TRP A 182 11.96 -23.71 -3.70
N GLY A 183 12.91 -22.77 -3.68
CA GLY A 183 14.29 -23.02 -3.26
C GLY A 183 14.38 -23.55 -1.83
N TYR A 184 13.65 -22.94 -0.89
CA TYR A 184 13.54 -23.46 0.48
C TYR A 184 12.92 -24.86 0.53
N MET A 185 11.90 -25.14 -0.29
CA MET A 185 11.23 -26.44 -0.33
C MET A 185 12.03 -27.53 -1.05
N GLY A 186 13.02 -27.16 -1.86
CA GLY A 186 13.74 -28.06 -2.76
C GLY A 186 12.94 -28.48 -4.00
N GLY A 187 11.85 -27.77 -4.34
CA GLY A 187 11.01 -28.13 -5.49
C GLY A 187 9.79 -27.23 -5.71
N GLU A 188 9.24 -27.31 -6.92
CA GLU A 188 8.03 -26.58 -7.31
C GLU A 188 6.78 -27.10 -6.60
N SER A 189 5.88 -26.18 -6.27
CA SER A 189 4.54 -26.49 -5.75
C SER A 189 3.54 -25.44 -6.23
N GLY A 190 2.41 -25.92 -6.76
CA GLY A 190 1.32 -25.06 -7.24
C GLY A 190 0.63 -24.26 -6.13
N ASN A 191 0.81 -24.65 -4.87
CA ASN A 191 0.22 -23.95 -3.73
C ASN A 191 0.96 -22.66 -3.37
N ILE A 192 2.24 -22.52 -3.73
CA ILE A 192 3.05 -21.36 -3.32
C ILE A 192 2.53 -20.05 -3.88
N PRO A 193 2.29 -19.91 -5.21
CA PRO A 193 1.64 -18.72 -5.74
C PRO A 193 0.34 -18.34 -5.04
N ALA A 194 -0.52 -19.32 -4.77
CA ALA A 194 -1.79 -19.11 -4.09
C ALA A 194 -1.63 -18.65 -2.64
N VAL A 195 -0.62 -19.18 -1.92
CA VAL A 195 -0.28 -18.72 -0.56
C VAL A 195 0.17 -17.26 -0.58
N PHE A 196 1.01 -16.85 -1.51
CA PHE A 196 1.41 -15.43 -1.63
C PHE A 196 0.21 -14.54 -1.96
N ALA A 197 -0.65 -14.97 -2.89
CA ALA A 197 -1.85 -14.24 -3.25
C ALA A 197 -2.81 -14.08 -2.05
N PHE A 198 -3.02 -15.16 -1.28
CA PHE A 198 -3.81 -15.16 -0.07
C PHE A 198 -3.21 -14.23 1.00
N VAL A 199 -1.91 -14.37 1.27
CA VAL A 199 -1.20 -13.55 2.27
C VAL A 199 -1.30 -12.07 1.92
N PHE A 200 -0.99 -11.67 0.68
CA PHE A 200 -1.12 -10.26 0.30
C PHE A 200 -2.57 -9.75 0.37
N THR A 201 -3.56 -10.58 0.02
CA THR A 201 -4.98 -10.22 0.18
C THR A 201 -5.33 -9.90 1.64
N VAL A 202 -4.94 -10.79 2.56
CA VAL A 202 -5.12 -10.59 4.01
C VAL A 202 -4.34 -9.38 4.50
N LEU A 203 -3.12 -9.18 4.02
CA LEU A 203 -2.27 -8.05 4.43
C LEU A 203 -2.85 -6.70 4.00
N VAL A 204 -3.47 -6.57 2.81
CA VAL A 204 -4.13 -5.31 2.40
C VAL A 204 -5.30 -4.99 3.33
N VAL A 205 -6.18 -5.97 3.58
CA VAL A 205 -7.35 -5.80 4.48
C VAL A 205 -6.89 -5.48 5.89
N GLY A 206 -5.92 -6.24 6.40
CA GLY A 206 -5.34 -6.05 7.71
C GLY A 206 -4.65 -4.70 7.85
N LEU A 207 -3.96 -4.22 6.81
CA LEU A 207 -3.26 -2.95 6.84
C LEU A 207 -4.27 -1.80 6.91
N LEU A 208 -5.33 -1.86 6.12
CA LEU A 208 -6.42 -0.88 6.15
C LEU A 208 -7.09 -0.84 7.52
N LEU A 209 -7.49 -2.00 8.05
CA LEU A 209 -8.10 -2.16 9.37
C LEU A 209 -7.22 -1.61 10.49
N SER A 210 -5.97 -2.07 10.55
CA SER A 210 -5.05 -1.75 11.65
C SER A 210 -4.57 -0.30 11.59
N SER A 211 -4.25 0.23 10.41
CA SER A 211 -3.79 1.61 10.25
C SER A 211 -4.88 2.64 10.57
N LEU A 212 -6.11 2.45 10.10
CA LEU A 212 -7.23 3.34 10.45
C LEU A 212 -7.68 3.17 11.89
N SER A 213 -7.63 1.95 12.43
CA SER A 213 -7.86 1.74 13.88
C SER A 213 -6.87 2.54 14.73
N LEU A 214 -5.61 2.60 14.30
CA LEU A 214 -4.55 3.36 14.96
C LEU A 214 -4.71 4.88 14.75
N LEU A 215 -5.09 5.33 13.55
CA LEU A 215 -5.08 6.75 13.17
C LEU A 215 -6.42 7.48 13.43
N ARG A 216 -7.54 6.78 13.36
CA ARG A 216 -8.89 7.38 13.46
C ARG A 216 -9.79 6.69 14.48
N GLY A 217 -9.48 5.44 14.84
CA GLY A 217 -10.19 4.66 15.86
C GLY A 217 -10.81 3.38 15.28
N ARG A 218 -11.19 2.45 16.17
CA ARG A 218 -11.63 1.09 15.80
C ARG A 218 -12.79 1.07 14.81
N THR A 219 -13.76 1.99 14.96
CA THR A 219 -14.94 2.07 14.09
C THR A 219 -14.53 2.33 12.64
N GLU A 220 -13.70 3.35 12.37
CA GLU A 220 -13.25 3.65 11.00
C GLU A 220 -12.43 2.51 10.42
N GLY A 221 -11.60 1.85 11.24
CA GLY A 221 -10.86 0.67 10.81
C GLY A 221 -11.77 -0.48 10.37
N ILE A 222 -12.79 -0.80 11.16
CA ILE A 222 -13.76 -1.87 10.83
C ILE A 222 -14.55 -1.50 9.58
N LEU A 223 -15.09 -0.28 9.49
CA LEU A 223 -15.86 0.18 8.33
C LEU A 223 -15.03 0.16 7.04
N ALA A 224 -13.77 0.60 7.09
CA ALA A 224 -12.89 0.57 5.93
C ALA A 224 -12.59 -0.86 5.45
N ALA A 225 -12.35 -1.77 6.38
CA ALA A 225 -12.18 -3.19 6.06
C ALA A 225 -13.44 -3.78 5.42
N MET A 226 -14.63 -3.44 5.94
CA MET A 226 -15.91 -3.87 5.37
C MET A 226 -16.10 -3.35 3.94
N VAL A 227 -15.77 -2.08 3.67
CA VAL A 227 -15.86 -1.52 2.30
C VAL A 227 -14.95 -2.25 1.32
N LEU A 228 -13.74 -2.62 1.75
CA LEU A 228 -12.82 -3.37 0.90
C LEU A 228 -13.26 -4.82 0.69
N LEU A 229 -13.71 -5.53 1.73
CA LEU A 229 -14.22 -6.90 1.59
C LEU A 229 -15.54 -6.96 0.82
N GLY A 230 -16.38 -5.94 0.98
CA GLY A 230 -17.57 -5.68 0.19
C GLY A 230 -17.28 -5.28 -1.27
N THR A 231 -16.02 -5.33 -1.71
CA THR A 231 -15.59 -5.17 -3.12
C THR A 231 -15.28 -6.55 -3.71
N PRO A 232 -16.25 -7.29 -4.30
CA PRO A 232 -16.01 -8.63 -4.85
C PRO A 232 -14.83 -8.72 -5.82
N PHE A 233 -14.59 -7.66 -6.61
CA PHE A 233 -13.47 -7.62 -7.54
C PHE A 233 -12.11 -7.75 -6.82
N PHE A 234 -11.97 -7.18 -5.62
CA PHE A 234 -10.75 -7.29 -4.82
C PHE A 234 -10.47 -8.75 -4.44
N ILE A 235 -11.48 -9.47 -3.94
CA ILE A 235 -11.36 -10.89 -3.58
C ILE A 235 -11.06 -11.74 -4.82
N MET A 236 -11.72 -11.46 -5.94
CA MET A 236 -11.47 -12.16 -7.20
C MET A 236 -10.04 -11.95 -7.69
N MET A 237 -9.48 -10.74 -7.65
CA MET A 237 -8.08 -10.49 -8.04
C MET A 237 -7.08 -11.15 -7.10
N GLY A 238 -7.38 -11.19 -5.80
CA GLY A 238 -6.62 -11.97 -4.84
C GLY A 238 -6.60 -13.46 -5.22
N ALA A 239 -7.76 -14.08 -5.41
CA ALA A 239 -7.86 -15.49 -5.78
C ALA A 239 -7.27 -15.81 -7.17
N SER A 240 -7.29 -14.82 -8.07
CA SER A 240 -6.70 -14.91 -9.41
C SER A 240 -5.18 -14.92 -9.41
N GLN A 241 -4.53 -14.71 -8.25
CA GLN A 241 -3.06 -14.66 -8.09
C GLN A 241 -2.40 -13.50 -8.85
N PHE A 242 -3.11 -12.37 -8.98
CA PHE A 242 -2.60 -11.21 -9.72
C PHE A 242 -1.68 -10.35 -8.86
N ALA A 243 -0.62 -9.82 -9.47
CA ALA A 243 0.31 -8.90 -8.80
C ALA A 243 -0.31 -7.54 -8.43
N ASP A 244 -1.53 -7.23 -8.91
CA ASP A 244 -2.25 -6.00 -8.56
C ASP A 244 -2.55 -5.90 -7.05
N VAL A 245 -2.74 -7.02 -6.35
CA VAL A 245 -2.99 -7.03 -4.90
C VAL A 245 -1.72 -6.71 -4.09
N PRO A 246 -0.56 -7.37 -4.33
CA PRO A 246 0.72 -6.91 -3.78
C PRO A 246 1.05 -5.45 -4.13
N PHE A 247 0.75 -5.02 -5.35
CA PHE A 247 0.97 -3.65 -5.80
C PHE A 247 0.13 -2.65 -4.98
N ALA A 248 -1.16 -2.95 -4.78
CA ALA A 248 -2.06 -2.16 -3.95
C ALA A 248 -1.60 -2.08 -2.49
N PHE A 249 -1.04 -3.18 -1.95
CA PHE A 249 -0.44 -3.18 -0.61
C PHE A 249 0.70 -2.16 -0.50
N PHE A 250 1.62 -2.15 -1.46
CA PHE A 250 2.77 -1.25 -1.44
C PHE A 250 2.38 0.22 -1.64
N ILE A 251 1.33 0.50 -2.43
CA ILE A 251 0.75 1.85 -2.49
C ILE A 251 0.16 2.24 -1.13
N LEU A 252 -0.69 1.39 -0.56
CA LEU A 252 -1.37 1.67 0.70
C LEU A 252 -0.38 1.92 1.84
N ILE A 253 0.63 1.06 2.01
CA ILE A 253 1.62 1.23 3.07
C ILE A 253 2.49 2.47 2.86
N THR A 254 2.79 2.84 1.60
CA THR A 254 3.46 4.11 1.31
C THR A 254 2.62 5.28 1.86
N ILE A 255 1.33 5.31 1.54
CA ILE A 255 0.40 6.36 2.01
C ILE A 255 0.30 6.36 3.54
N VAL A 256 0.09 5.20 4.17
CA VAL A 256 -0.02 5.07 5.63
C VAL A 256 1.22 5.62 6.34
N MET A 257 2.42 5.33 5.82
CA MET A 257 3.67 5.80 6.40
C MET A 257 3.83 7.34 6.32
N LEU A 258 3.27 7.99 5.30
CA LEU A 258 3.23 9.47 5.22
C LEU A 258 2.37 10.09 6.32
N PHE A 259 1.25 9.45 6.68
CA PHE A 259 0.42 9.90 7.80
C PHE A 259 1.11 9.64 9.15
N LEU A 260 1.72 8.47 9.34
CA LEU A 260 2.48 8.17 10.56
C LEU A 260 3.67 9.12 10.75
N GLN A 261 4.33 9.49 9.65
CA GLN A 261 5.39 10.49 9.67
C GLN A 261 4.88 11.85 10.17
N SER A 262 3.72 12.29 9.69
CA SER A 262 3.14 13.59 10.06
C SER A 262 2.71 13.65 11.52
N ARG A 263 2.47 12.49 12.14
CA ARG A 263 2.12 12.34 13.56
C ARG A 263 3.29 12.00 14.49
N SER A 264 4.52 11.93 13.97
CA SER A 264 5.71 11.56 14.75
C SER A 264 6.75 12.69 14.81
N PRO A 265 6.54 13.75 15.63
CA PRO A 265 7.45 14.90 15.75
C PRO A 265 8.90 14.52 16.07
N GLU A 266 9.08 13.47 16.88
CA GLU A 266 10.38 13.04 17.38
C GLU A 266 11.14 12.13 16.39
N ASN A 267 10.47 11.56 15.39
CA ASN A 267 11.08 10.63 14.42
C ASN A 267 10.35 10.66 13.08
N HIS A 268 10.57 11.70 12.30
CA HIS A 268 10.03 11.80 10.94
C HIS A 268 10.77 10.90 9.95
N ALA A 269 12.07 10.63 10.16
CA ALA A 269 12.90 9.95 9.18
C ALA A 269 12.48 8.48 8.97
N GLY A 270 12.20 7.74 10.05
CA GLY A 270 11.91 6.31 9.95
C GLY A 270 10.67 5.97 9.12
N PRO A 271 9.49 6.56 9.38
CA PRO A 271 8.32 6.39 8.53
C PRO A 271 8.55 6.87 7.09
N THR A 272 9.30 7.96 6.86
CA THR A 272 9.65 8.41 5.50
C THR A 272 10.52 7.38 4.75
N ILE A 273 11.50 6.77 5.43
CA ILE A 273 12.34 5.69 4.86
C ILE A 273 11.46 4.48 4.50
N LEU A 274 10.54 4.08 5.39
CA LEU A 274 9.62 2.97 5.10
C LEU A 274 8.66 3.28 3.95
N ALA A 275 8.17 4.52 3.84
CA ALA A 275 7.37 4.96 2.69
C ALA A 275 8.18 4.84 1.38
N GLY A 276 9.45 5.24 1.42
CA GLY A 276 10.38 5.08 0.31
C GLY A 276 10.58 3.62 -0.09
N LEU A 277 10.85 2.75 0.89
CA LEU A 277 11.02 1.32 0.68
C LEU A 277 9.78 0.71 0.05
N ALA A 278 8.60 1.03 0.57
CA ALA A 278 7.33 0.59 0.02
C ALA A 278 7.13 1.05 -1.44
N ALA A 279 7.41 2.31 -1.75
CA ALA A 279 7.32 2.82 -3.12
C ALA A 279 8.34 2.16 -4.07
N GLY A 280 9.56 1.89 -3.59
CA GLY A 280 10.55 1.12 -4.33
C GLY A 280 10.12 -0.34 -4.58
N LEU A 281 9.50 -0.99 -3.59
CA LEU A 281 8.93 -2.33 -3.75
C LEU A 281 7.71 -2.35 -4.68
N CYS A 282 6.92 -1.27 -4.71
CA CYS A 282 5.88 -1.07 -5.71
C CYS A 282 6.49 -1.05 -7.13
N ALA A 283 7.59 -0.31 -7.33
CA ALA A 283 8.36 -0.32 -8.58
C ALA A 283 9.02 -1.68 -8.89
N TRP A 284 9.31 -2.51 -7.88
CA TRP A 284 9.77 -3.88 -8.07
C TRP A 284 8.65 -4.89 -8.36
N THR A 285 7.37 -4.48 -8.27
CA THR A 285 6.22 -5.38 -8.48
C THR A 285 5.67 -5.34 -9.90
N LYS A 286 5.47 -4.13 -10.46
CA LYS A 286 4.97 -3.93 -11.83
C LYS A 286 5.55 -2.65 -12.43
N ASN A 287 5.45 -2.48 -13.75
CA ASN A 287 5.92 -1.29 -14.46
C ASN A 287 5.25 0.00 -14.00
N GLU A 288 3.95 -0.06 -13.68
CA GLU A 288 3.17 1.06 -13.14
C GLU A 288 3.79 1.60 -11.83
N GLY A 289 4.60 0.80 -11.14
CA GLY A 289 5.25 1.16 -9.89
C GLY A 289 6.38 2.19 -10.07
N LEU A 290 7.00 2.25 -11.26
CA LEU A 290 7.95 3.32 -11.58
C LEU A 290 7.25 4.69 -11.67
N LEU A 291 6.07 4.71 -12.30
CA LEU A 291 5.22 5.90 -12.32
C LEU A 291 4.80 6.27 -10.89
N PHE A 292 4.38 5.29 -10.09
CA PHE A 292 4.04 5.52 -8.68
C PHE A 292 5.20 6.12 -7.88
N LEU A 293 6.40 5.56 -7.99
CA LEU A 293 7.59 6.07 -7.31
C LEU A 293 7.88 7.53 -7.71
N LEU A 294 7.78 7.85 -9.00
CA LEU A 294 7.98 9.21 -9.52
C LEU A 294 6.92 10.17 -8.97
N VAL A 295 5.64 9.81 -9.04
CA VAL A 295 4.53 10.62 -8.55
C VAL A 295 4.61 10.82 -7.03
N ALA A 296 4.92 9.77 -6.26
CA ALA A 296 5.08 9.85 -4.82
C ALA A 296 6.27 10.73 -4.42
N THR A 297 7.38 10.64 -5.14
CA THR A 297 8.58 11.48 -4.93
C THR A 297 8.27 12.94 -5.25
N ALA A 298 7.64 13.22 -6.39
CA ALA A 298 7.25 14.58 -6.78
C ALA A 298 6.24 15.18 -5.78
N GLY A 299 5.25 14.40 -5.35
CA GLY A 299 4.28 14.80 -4.34
C GLY A 299 4.94 15.10 -2.98
N MET A 300 5.93 14.32 -2.57
CA MET A 300 6.71 14.59 -1.35
C MET A 300 7.55 15.85 -1.48
N ALA A 301 8.28 16.00 -2.59
CA ALA A 301 9.14 17.14 -2.82
C ALA A 301 8.32 18.44 -2.83
N GLY A 302 7.18 18.44 -3.53
CA GLY A 302 6.25 19.56 -3.59
C GLY A 302 5.63 19.89 -2.23
N SER A 303 5.10 18.89 -1.52
CA SER A 303 4.45 19.11 -0.21
C SER A 303 5.45 19.61 0.84
N ALA A 304 6.67 19.06 0.86
CA ALA A 304 7.71 19.48 1.77
C ALA A 304 8.29 20.86 1.41
N ALA A 305 8.40 21.20 0.13
CA ALA A 305 8.83 22.53 -0.31
C ALA A 305 7.81 23.60 0.09
N TYR A 306 6.52 23.31 -0.08
CA TYR A 306 5.45 24.21 0.34
C TYR A 306 5.41 24.41 1.85
N ALA A 307 5.58 23.34 2.64
CA ALA A 307 5.46 23.41 4.09
C ALA A 307 6.68 24.01 4.81
N GLY A 308 7.90 23.85 4.27
CA GLY A 308 9.13 24.21 4.98
C GLY A 308 10.30 24.66 4.09
N GLY A 309 10.03 24.96 2.82
CA GLY A 309 11.03 25.41 1.85
C GLY A 309 11.91 24.29 1.27
N TRP A 310 12.77 24.67 0.31
CA TRP A 310 13.58 23.72 -0.49
C TRP A 310 14.57 22.89 0.32
N LYS A 311 15.21 23.46 1.37
CA LYS A 311 16.13 22.69 2.22
C LYS A 311 15.41 21.57 2.99
N HIS A 312 14.20 21.85 3.48
CA HIS A 312 13.37 20.86 4.15
C HIS A 312 12.88 19.78 3.17
N SER A 313 12.47 20.20 1.97
CA SER A 313 12.12 19.31 0.86
C SER A 313 13.25 18.35 0.53
N PHE A 314 14.46 18.87 0.27
CA PHE A 314 15.62 18.05 -0.06
C PHE A 314 15.90 16.99 1.01
N LYS A 315 15.89 17.37 2.29
CA LYS A 315 16.13 16.42 3.38
C LYS A 315 15.06 15.32 3.44
N ARG A 316 13.77 15.66 3.28
CA ARG A 316 12.67 14.69 3.32
C ARG A 316 12.70 13.74 2.12
N THR A 317 12.87 14.30 0.92
CA THR A 317 13.00 13.52 -0.31
C THR A 317 14.24 12.62 -0.26
N ALA A 318 15.35 13.07 0.33
CA ALA A 318 16.54 12.24 0.52
C ALA A 318 16.27 11.02 1.42
N TRP A 319 15.55 11.18 2.53
CA TRP A 319 15.16 10.04 3.37
C TRP A 319 14.26 9.05 2.64
N PHE A 320 13.31 9.56 1.84
CA PHE A 320 12.42 8.72 1.05
C PHE A 320 13.18 7.95 -0.03
N LEU A 321 14.04 8.62 -0.79
CA LEU A 321 14.87 7.98 -1.82
C LEU A 321 15.89 7.00 -1.21
N ALA A 322 16.45 7.31 -0.04
CA ALA A 322 17.30 6.37 0.70
C ALA A 322 16.53 5.10 1.08
N GLY A 323 15.26 5.24 1.45
CA GLY A 323 14.37 4.11 1.69
C GLY A 323 14.03 3.33 0.42
N ALA A 324 13.83 4.00 -0.72
CA ALA A 324 13.52 3.36 -1.99
C ALA A 324 14.71 2.60 -2.60
N LEU A 325 15.93 3.04 -2.29
CA LEU A 325 17.17 2.55 -2.90
C LEU A 325 17.34 1.01 -2.87
N PRO A 326 17.08 0.28 -1.77
CA PRO A 326 17.25 -1.17 -1.73
C PRO A 326 16.39 -1.95 -2.74
N ALA A 327 15.23 -1.41 -3.13
CA ALA A 327 14.37 -2.00 -4.15
C ALA A 327 14.60 -1.38 -5.53
N LEU A 328 14.93 -0.09 -5.60
CA LEU A 328 15.21 0.61 -6.85
C LEU A 328 16.49 0.10 -7.52
N LEU A 329 17.52 -0.29 -6.76
CA LEU A 329 18.75 -0.87 -7.33
C LEU A 329 18.49 -2.17 -8.11
N PRO A 330 17.78 -3.17 -7.56
CA PRO A 330 17.27 -4.32 -8.33
C PRO A 330 16.49 -3.92 -9.59
N VAL A 331 15.55 -2.96 -9.46
CA VAL A 331 14.75 -2.47 -10.60
C VAL A 331 15.64 -1.92 -11.70
N LEU A 332 16.58 -1.02 -11.36
CA LEU A 332 17.48 -0.39 -12.33
C LEU A 332 18.39 -1.42 -12.98
N TYR A 333 18.98 -2.33 -12.20
CA TYR A 333 19.82 -3.39 -12.74
C TYR A 333 19.01 -4.27 -13.70
N PHE A 334 17.81 -4.70 -13.30
CA PHE A 334 16.92 -5.48 -14.15
C PHE A 334 16.56 -4.73 -15.43
N LYS A 335 16.13 -3.47 -15.34
CA LYS A 335 15.70 -2.66 -16.49
C LYS A 335 16.84 -2.32 -17.46
N LEU A 336 18.05 -2.13 -16.96
CA LEU A 336 19.20 -1.74 -17.77
C LEU A 336 19.99 -2.91 -18.35
N ARG A 337 19.91 -4.10 -17.73
CA ARG A 337 20.76 -5.25 -18.10
C ARG A 337 19.99 -6.47 -18.57
N LEU A 338 18.73 -6.63 -18.18
CA LEU A 338 18.00 -7.89 -18.37
C LEU A 338 16.71 -7.70 -19.16
N SER A 339 15.86 -6.74 -18.79
CA SER A 339 14.51 -6.65 -19.36
C SER A 339 14.56 -6.38 -20.87
N PRO A 340 13.74 -7.07 -21.68
CA PRO A 340 13.50 -6.66 -23.05
C PRO A 340 12.85 -5.26 -23.12
N VAL A 341 12.84 -4.67 -24.31
CA VAL A 341 12.16 -3.38 -24.54
C VAL A 341 10.68 -3.56 -24.22
N ASN A 342 10.11 -2.60 -23.47
CA ASN A 342 8.69 -2.62 -23.13
C ASN A 342 7.83 -2.60 -24.41
N ASP A 343 6.83 -3.48 -24.45
CA ASP A 343 5.90 -3.69 -25.56
C ASP A 343 5.12 -2.42 -25.97
N LEU A 344 4.82 -1.53 -25.03
CA LEU A 344 4.15 -0.25 -25.30
C LEU A 344 5.06 0.79 -25.97
N VAL A 345 6.38 0.58 -25.92
CA VAL A 345 7.40 1.48 -26.48
C VAL A 345 8.12 0.83 -27.67
N ALA A 346 8.06 -0.50 -27.79
CA ALA A 346 8.58 -1.23 -28.94
C ALA A 346 7.91 -0.73 -30.23
N GLY A 347 8.71 -0.22 -31.17
CA GLY A 347 8.19 0.37 -32.42
C GLY A 347 7.72 1.83 -32.32
N PHE A 348 8.12 2.57 -31.27
CA PHE A 348 7.82 4.00 -31.15
C PHE A 348 8.30 4.79 -32.38
N SER A 349 7.40 5.59 -32.96
CA SER A 349 7.73 6.60 -33.96
C SER A 349 7.06 7.93 -33.62
N LEU A 350 7.78 9.04 -33.86
CA LEU A 350 7.28 10.39 -33.57
C LEU A 350 5.98 10.69 -34.35
N ALA A 351 5.89 10.22 -35.59
CA ALA A 351 4.69 10.39 -36.42
C ALA A 351 3.48 9.62 -35.85
N ALA A 352 3.65 8.35 -35.45
CA ALA A 352 2.57 7.58 -34.84
C ALA A 352 2.16 8.15 -33.47
N ALA A 353 3.14 8.63 -32.69
CA ALA A 353 2.89 9.33 -31.42
C ALA A 353 2.06 10.61 -31.64
N SER A 354 2.45 11.46 -32.60
CA SER A 354 1.70 12.69 -32.89
C SER A 354 0.29 12.41 -33.39
N ALA A 355 0.09 11.38 -34.22
CA ALA A 355 -1.23 11.00 -34.71
C ALA A 355 -2.17 10.62 -33.57
N LYS A 356 -1.68 9.83 -32.59
CA LYS A 356 -2.48 9.43 -31.42
C LYS A 356 -2.78 10.58 -30.46
N LEU A 357 -1.83 11.51 -30.29
CA LEU A 357 -2.01 12.69 -29.43
C LEU A 357 -3.06 13.67 -29.97
N LEU A 358 -3.29 13.68 -31.29
CA LEU A 358 -4.26 14.55 -31.95
C LEU A 358 -5.62 13.87 -32.19
N ASP A 359 -5.74 12.58 -31.86
CA ASP A 359 -6.98 11.81 -32.02
C ASP A 359 -7.95 12.06 -30.85
N TRP A 360 -8.79 13.09 -30.96
CA TRP A 360 -9.80 13.42 -29.95
C TRP A 360 -10.84 12.31 -29.70
N GLY A 361 -11.10 11.45 -30.69
CA GLY A 361 -11.99 10.30 -30.52
C GLY A 361 -11.45 9.33 -29.47
N ARG A 362 -10.12 9.12 -29.50
CA ARG A 362 -9.39 8.33 -28.51
C ARG A 362 -9.55 8.87 -27.09
N TYR A 363 -9.39 10.18 -26.90
CA TYR A 363 -9.57 10.82 -25.59
C TYR A 363 -11.00 10.66 -25.06
N ALA A 364 -12.00 10.80 -25.94
CA ALA A 364 -13.41 10.62 -25.56
C ALA A 364 -13.71 9.17 -25.14
N GLU A 365 -13.17 8.17 -25.86
CA GLU A 365 -13.33 6.76 -25.51
C GLU A 365 -12.67 6.42 -24.17
N ILE A 366 -11.44 6.88 -23.94
CA ILE A 366 -10.73 6.67 -22.67
C ILE A 366 -11.47 7.37 -21.53
N ALA A 367 -11.88 8.63 -21.70
CA ALA A 367 -12.61 9.37 -20.66
C ALA A 367 -13.94 8.69 -20.29
N LYS A 368 -14.68 8.21 -21.30
CA LYS A 368 -15.90 7.42 -21.10
C LYS A 368 -15.62 6.13 -20.34
N ALA A 369 -14.58 5.38 -20.72
CA ALA A 369 -14.19 4.15 -20.04
C ALA A 369 -13.80 4.41 -18.57
N PHE A 370 -12.98 5.44 -18.31
CA PHE A 370 -12.59 5.83 -16.95
C PHE A 370 -13.78 6.20 -16.08
N PHE A 371 -14.74 6.97 -16.61
CA PHE A 371 -15.95 7.34 -15.88
C PHE A 371 -16.79 6.11 -15.54
N ILE A 372 -17.09 5.27 -16.53
CA ILE A 372 -17.90 4.05 -16.34
C ILE A 372 -17.22 3.10 -15.36
N THR A 373 -15.94 2.80 -15.57
CA THR A 373 -15.18 1.91 -14.69
C THR A 373 -15.09 2.48 -13.28
N GLY A 374 -14.82 3.78 -13.12
CA GLY A 374 -14.67 4.42 -11.81
C GLY A 374 -15.89 4.28 -10.90
N ILE A 375 -17.10 4.19 -11.47
CA ILE A 375 -18.34 4.02 -10.68
C ILE A 375 -18.79 2.56 -10.52
N SER A 376 -18.14 1.59 -11.18
CA SER A 376 -18.68 0.21 -11.26
C SER A 376 -17.67 -0.94 -11.17
N PHE A 377 -16.36 -0.67 -11.13
CA PHE A 377 -15.31 -1.71 -11.07
C PHE A 377 -15.39 -2.63 -9.85
N THR A 378 -16.02 -2.19 -8.76
CA THR A 378 -16.02 -2.87 -7.46
C THR A 378 -16.69 -4.25 -7.46
N GLN A 379 -17.64 -4.49 -8.37
CA GLN A 379 -18.47 -5.71 -8.44
C GLN A 379 -17.85 -6.84 -9.28
N GLY A 380 -16.80 -6.54 -10.04
CA GLY A 380 -15.97 -7.53 -10.73
C GLY A 380 -16.45 -8.07 -12.06
N LEU A 381 -17.58 -7.62 -12.61
CA LEU A 381 -17.96 -7.85 -14.01
C LEU A 381 -18.75 -6.65 -14.55
N ILE A 382 -18.11 -5.84 -15.40
CA ILE A 382 -18.85 -5.13 -16.45
C ILE A 382 -18.60 -5.94 -17.71
N ASP A 383 -19.55 -6.77 -18.07
CA ASP A 383 -19.58 -7.33 -19.42
C ASP A 383 -20.10 -6.24 -20.36
N VAL A 384 -19.19 -5.58 -21.07
CA VAL A 384 -19.52 -4.54 -22.05
C VAL A 384 -20.39 -5.10 -23.18
N ARG A 385 -20.41 -6.43 -23.40
CA ARG A 385 -21.24 -7.11 -24.39
C ARG A 385 -22.70 -7.26 -23.96
N VAL A 386 -23.02 -7.06 -22.68
CA VAL A 386 -24.35 -7.32 -22.09
C VAL A 386 -25.15 -6.03 -21.83
N GLY A 387 -24.56 -4.85 -22.07
CA GLY A 387 -25.21 -3.55 -21.88
C GLY A 387 -25.38 -3.16 -20.40
N MET A 388 -25.85 -1.94 -20.15
CA MET A 388 -26.05 -1.41 -18.80
C MET A 388 -27.26 -2.07 -18.13
N LYS A 389 -27.04 -3.05 -17.25
CA LYS A 389 -28.03 -3.44 -16.23
C LYS A 389 -27.85 -2.56 -15.00
N LEU A 390 -28.97 -2.26 -14.31
CA LEU A 390 -28.96 -1.52 -13.04
C LEU A 390 -28.04 -2.26 -12.05
N ASN A 391 -26.88 -1.69 -11.81
CA ASN A 391 -25.75 -2.36 -11.19
C ASN A 391 -25.66 -1.93 -9.71
N PRO A 392 -25.74 -2.86 -8.73
CA PRO A 392 -25.54 -2.56 -7.31
C PRO A 392 -24.12 -2.08 -6.97
N GLY A 393 -23.19 -1.95 -7.93
CA GLY A 393 -21.84 -1.39 -7.73
C GLY A 393 -21.79 0.07 -7.27
N ALA A 394 -22.83 0.85 -7.58
CA ALA A 394 -22.99 2.17 -7.00
C ALA A 394 -23.17 2.11 -5.47
N VAL A 395 -23.57 0.98 -4.89
CA VAL A 395 -23.87 0.89 -3.45
C VAL A 395 -22.65 1.18 -2.59
N ASN A 396 -21.45 0.65 -2.87
CA ASN A 396 -20.29 0.95 -2.04
C ASN A 396 -19.89 2.43 -2.12
N ILE A 397 -19.88 3.00 -3.32
CA ILE A 397 -19.53 4.41 -3.54
C ILE A 397 -20.63 5.32 -2.96
N LEU A 398 -21.90 4.94 -3.10
CA LEU A 398 -23.05 5.64 -2.55
C LEU A 398 -23.06 5.56 -1.02
N LEU A 399 -22.72 4.42 -0.43
CA LEU A 399 -22.58 4.27 1.02
C LEU A 399 -21.47 5.17 1.56
N LEU A 400 -20.32 5.25 0.87
CA LEU A 400 -19.27 6.22 1.21
C LEU A 400 -19.77 7.66 1.06
N ALA A 401 -20.50 7.99 -0.01
CA ALA A 401 -21.06 9.32 -0.21
C ALA A 401 -22.07 9.69 0.89
N VAL A 402 -23.00 8.79 1.23
CA VAL A 402 -23.98 8.96 2.31
C VAL A 402 -23.27 9.08 3.65
N TYR A 403 -22.26 8.22 3.93
CA TYR A 403 -21.46 8.32 5.14
C TYR A 403 -20.80 9.68 5.27
N LEU A 404 -20.21 10.20 4.19
CA LEU A 404 -19.57 11.51 4.17
C LEU A 404 -20.58 12.66 4.34
N MET A 405 -21.78 12.54 3.76
CA MET A 405 -22.87 13.51 3.97
C MET A 405 -23.33 13.55 5.43
N LEU A 406 -23.39 12.40 6.10
CA LEU A 406 -23.83 12.29 7.49
C LEU A 406 -22.76 12.73 8.50
N THR A 407 -21.49 12.43 8.22
CA THR A 407 -20.37 12.71 9.15
C THR A 407 -19.68 14.05 8.87
N GLY A 408 -19.67 14.49 7.62
CA GLY A 408 -18.91 15.65 7.17
C GLY A 408 -17.41 15.38 7.00
N ILE A 409 -16.68 16.39 6.52
CA ILE A 409 -15.23 16.32 6.32
C ILE A 409 -14.51 17.02 7.47
N ARG A 410 -13.61 16.30 8.15
CA ARG A 410 -12.73 16.84 9.20
C ARG A 410 -11.33 16.26 9.11
N ILE A 411 -10.46 16.95 8.36
CA ILE A 411 -9.04 16.65 8.25
C ILE A 411 -8.29 17.34 9.39
N GLY A 412 -7.56 16.57 10.21
CA GLY A 412 -6.75 17.12 11.30
C GLY A 412 -5.59 17.96 10.78
N GLU A 413 -5.22 19.04 11.49
CA GLU A 413 -4.12 19.92 11.07
C GLU A 413 -2.79 19.18 10.87
N LYS A 414 -2.49 18.24 11.76
CA LYS A 414 -1.29 17.38 11.69
C LYS A 414 -1.29 16.47 10.46
N ASP A 415 -2.47 16.11 9.95
CA ASP A 415 -2.62 15.17 8.83
C ASP A 415 -2.73 15.89 7.48
N ARG A 416 -2.92 17.22 7.48
CA ARG A 416 -3.24 18.00 6.28
C ARG A 416 -2.21 17.84 5.16
N ALA A 417 -0.92 17.90 5.49
CA ALA A 417 0.15 17.75 4.51
C ALA A 417 0.17 16.34 3.88
N ALA A 418 0.07 15.29 4.71
CA ALA A 418 0.01 13.91 4.25
C ALA A 418 -1.26 13.65 3.43
N PHE A 419 -2.39 14.24 3.82
CA PHE A 419 -3.66 14.13 3.11
C PHE A 419 -3.55 14.67 1.68
N PHE A 420 -3.10 15.91 1.50
CA PHE A 420 -2.98 16.49 0.16
C PHE A 420 -1.91 15.79 -0.68
N GLN A 421 -0.82 15.32 -0.07
CA GLN A 421 0.18 14.51 -0.77
C GLN A 421 -0.42 13.18 -1.26
N ALA A 422 -1.13 12.45 -0.38
CA ALA A 422 -1.77 11.19 -0.75
C ALA A 422 -2.87 11.40 -1.81
N ALA A 423 -3.67 12.45 -1.68
CA ALA A 423 -4.67 12.85 -2.68
C ALA A 423 -4.02 13.13 -4.03
N ALA A 424 -2.93 13.91 -4.06
CA ALA A 424 -2.19 14.19 -5.28
C ALA A 424 -1.67 12.90 -5.93
N VAL A 425 -1.10 11.99 -5.15
CA VAL A 425 -0.64 10.69 -5.66
C VAL A 425 -1.80 9.90 -6.27
N LEU A 426 -2.91 9.73 -5.55
CA LEU A 426 -4.07 8.97 -6.01
C LEU A 426 -4.79 9.60 -7.23
N LEU A 427 -4.67 10.91 -7.43
CA LEU A 427 -5.25 11.61 -8.58
C LEU A 427 -4.30 11.64 -9.79
N LEU A 428 -2.99 11.76 -9.57
CA LEU A 428 -2.00 11.78 -10.66
C LEU A 428 -1.74 10.39 -11.25
N MET A 429 -1.92 9.32 -10.48
CA MET A 429 -1.77 7.95 -10.99
C MET A 429 -2.75 7.64 -12.14
N PRO A 430 -4.08 7.85 -12.00
CA PRO A 430 -5.03 7.73 -13.11
C PRO A 430 -4.70 8.62 -14.30
N VAL A 431 -4.14 9.82 -14.09
CA VAL A 431 -3.69 10.69 -15.19
C VAL A 431 -2.56 10.03 -15.96
N GLY A 432 -1.56 9.47 -15.28
CA GLY A 432 -0.50 8.72 -15.94
C GLY A 432 -1.03 7.49 -16.69
N TYR A 433 -1.97 6.74 -16.10
CA TYR A 433 -2.64 5.62 -16.78
C TYR A 433 -3.40 6.06 -18.02
N PHE A 434 -4.12 7.20 -17.93
CA PHE A 434 -4.83 7.78 -19.06
C PHE A 434 -3.87 8.04 -20.24
N PHE A 435 -2.71 8.65 -19.97
CA PHE A 435 -1.72 8.89 -21.03
C PHE A 435 -1.09 7.61 -21.58
N VAL A 436 -0.96 6.55 -20.78
CA VAL A 436 -0.55 5.23 -21.29
C VAL A 436 -1.57 4.71 -22.31
N TYR A 437 -2.88 4.86 -22.06
CA TYR A 437 -3.90 4.50 -23.05
C TYR A 437 -3.91 5.42 -24.27
N VAL A 438 -3.67 6.72 -24.12
CA VAL A 438 -3.52 7.61 -25.28
C VAL A 438 -2.38 7.11 -26.17
N MET A 439 -1.25 6.71 -25.59
CA MET A 439 -0.07 6.32 -26.34
C MET A 439 -0.06 4.85 -26.80
N THR A 440 -0.92 3.98 -26.23
CA THR A 440 -0.80 2.53 -26.41
C THR A 440 -0.81 2.12 -27.90
N PRO A 441 0.11 1.23 -28.35
CA PRO A 441 0.09 0.65 -29.69
C PRO A 441 -0.98 -0.43 -29.86
N LEU A 442 -1.56 -0.92 -28.77
CA LEU A 442 -2.60 -1.95 -28.79
C LEU A 442 -3.95 -1.40 -29.23
N ASP A 443 -4.85 -2.31 -29.61
CA ASP A 443 -6.26 -1.99 -29.76
C ASP A 443 -6.80 -1.37 -28.47
N LEU A 444 -7.34 -0.15 -28.58
CA LEU A 444 -7.69 0.66 -27.41
C LEU A 444 -8.79 0.01 -26.59
N TYR A 445 -9.84 -0.46 -27.28
CA TYR A 445 -10.98 -1.09 -26.64
C TYR A 445 -10.54 -2.34 -25.87
N TYR A 446 -9.76 -3.22 -26.51
CA TYR A 446 -9.24 -4.43 -25.87
C TYR A 446 -8.34 -4.09 -24.67
N HIS A 447 -7.44 -3.12 -24.81
CA HIS A 447 -6.53 -2.73 -23.74
C HIS A 447 -7.31 -2.15 -22.54
N LEU A 448 -8.28 -1.27 -22.78
CA LEU A 448 -9.16 -0.74 -21.72
C LEU A 448 -9.97 -1.86 -21.05
N ALA A 449 -10.58 -2.75 -21.83
CA ALA A 449 -11.46 -3.81 -21.32
C ALA A 449 -10.73 -4.83 -20.42
N THR A 450 -9.44 -5.09 -20.69
CA THR A 450 -8.65 -6.11 -19.99
C THR A 450 -7.87 -5.56 -18.79
N SER A 451 -7.52 -4.27 -18.77
CA SER A 451 -6.61 -3.70 -17.76
C SER A 451 -7.26 -2.65 -16.83
N LEU A 452 -8.24 -1.87 -17.30
CA LEU A 452 -8.66 -0.65 -16.58
C LEU A 452 -9.23 -0.92 -15.19
N ASN A 453 -10.08 -1.95 -15.04
CA ASN A 453 -10.64 -2.32 -13.72
C ASN A 453 -9.52 -2.63 -12.71
N ARG A 454 -8.43 -3.27 -13.15
CA ARG A 454 -7.29 -3.64 -12.31
C ARG A 454 -6.49 -2.41 -11.89
N LEU A 455 -6.29 -1.45 -12.79
CA LEU A 455 -5.64 -0.18 -12.49
C LEU A 455 -6.40 0.63 -11.43
N PHE A 456 -7.73 0.64 -11.47
CA PHE A 456 -8.55 1.23 -10.40
C PHE A 456 -8.40 0.46 -9.07
N LEU A 457 -8.40 -0.87 -9.12
CA LEU A 457 -8.24 -1.71 -7.93
C LEU A 457 -6.90 -1.46 -7.22
N GLN A 458 -5.81 -1.26 -7.96
CA GLN A 458 -4.49 -0.94 -7.39
C GLN A 458 -4.53 0.29 -6.46
N LEU A 459 -5.37 1.27 -6.77
CA LEU A 459 -5.51 2.52 -6.02
C LEU A 459 -6.61 2.45 -4.95
N TRP A 460 -7.53 1.49 -5.06
CA TRP A 460 -8.75 1.43 -4.26
C TRP A 460 -8.52 1.35 -2.74
N PRO A 461 -7.62 0.50 -2.20
CA PRO A 461 -7.34 0.49 -0.77
C PRO A 461 -6.79 1.84 -0.27
N GLY A 462 -5.96 2.50 -1.08
CA GLY A 462 -5.45 3.85 -0.79
C GLY A 462 -6.55 4.92 -0.80
N ALA A 463 -7.49 4.82 -1.74
CA ALA A 463 -8.66 5.71 -1.81
C ALA A 463 -9.60 5.52 -0.61
N ILE A 464 -9.89 4.28 -0.20
CA ILE A 464 -10.67 4.00 1.02
C ILE A 464 -9.95 4.56 2.24
N PHE A 465 -8.64 4.33 2.35
CA PHE A 465 -7.85 4.87 3.46
C PHE A 465 -7.95 6.39 3.54
N LEU A 466 -7.73 7.07 2.40
CA LEU A 466 -7.79 8.53 2.33
C LEU A 466 -9.20 9.07 2.65
N PHE A 467 -10.24 8.39 2.18
CA PHE A 467 -11.63 8.72 2.49
C PHE A 467 -11.88 8.75 4.01
N PHE A 468 -11.49 7.70 4.73
CA PHE A 468 -11.69 7.63 6.19
C PHE A 468 -10.74 8.55 6.99
N MET A 469 -9.63 8.97 6.39
CA MET A 469 -8.81 10.05 6.95
C MET A 469 -9.48 11.42 6.82
N ALA A 470 -10.34 11.64 5.82
CA ALA A 470 -11.12 12.87 5.63
C ALA A 470 -12.44 12.88 6.41
N ALA A 471 -13.19 11.77 6.42
CA ALA A 471 -14.50 11.70 7.05
C ALA A 471 -14.43 11.96 8.56
N ALA A 472 -15.36 12.73 9.12
CA ALA A 472 -15.38 12.97 10.56
C ALA A 472 -15.78 11.67 11.30
N ALA A 473 -15.12 11.39 12.44
CA ALA A 473 -15.47 10.21 13.22
C ALA A 473 -16.83 10.41 13.91
N PRO A 474 -17.78 9.44 13.86
CA PRO A 474 -19.10 9.57 14.48
C PRO A 474 -19.07 9.87 15.98
N GLY A 475 -17.99 9.49 16.68
CA GLY A 475 -17.78 9.77 18.10
C GLY A 475 -17.18 11.14 18.42
N GLN A 476 -16.86 11.96 17.42
CA GLN A 476 -16.38 13.35 17.57
C GLN A 476 -17.43 14.38 17.15
N ALA A 477 -18.66 13.93 16.83
CA ALA A 477 -19.81 14.80 16.69
C ALA A 477 -19.98 15.58 18.00
N SER A 478 -19.85 16.89 17.89
CA SER A 478 -19.83 17.88 18.95
C SER A 478 -20.87 17.59 20.03
N LEU A 479 -20.42 17.31 21.26
CA LEU A 479 -21.25 17.61 22.42
C LEU A 479 -21.44 19.14 22.44
N PRO A 480 -22.68 19.66 22.37
CA PRO A 480 -22.91 21.07 22.64
C PRO A 480 -22.72 21.29 24.14
N GLY A 481 -21.50 21.62 24.57
CA GLY A 481 -21.19 21.78 25.99
C GLY A 481 -19.96 22.62 26.33
N ASP A 482 -19.04 22.87 25.41
CA ASP A 482 -17.74 23.48 25.76
C ASP A 482 -17.69 25.01 25.64
N LYS A 483 -18.82 25.68 25.92
CA LYS A 483 -18.90 27.16 26.01
C LYS A 483 -19.00 27.69 27.43
N THR A 484 -18.69 26.87 28.44
CA THR A 484 -18.90 27.25 29.84
C THR A 484 -17.65 27.13 30.68
N GLU A 485 -16.58 27.87 30.37
CA GLU A 485 -15.58 28.18 31.41
C GLU A 485 -14.70 29.42 31.20
N THR A 486 -14.87 30.19 30.11
CA THR A 486 -14.01 31.37 29.86
C THR A 486 -14.57 32.72 30.30
N VAL A 487 -15.70 32.77 31.03
CA VAL A 487 -16.34 34.05 31.44
C VAL A 487 -16.34 34.31 32.96
N LYS A 488 -15.91 33.36 33.81
CA LYS A 488 -15.91 33.57 35.28
C LYS A 488 -14.60 34.05 35.90
N SER A 489 -13.54 34.31 35.12
CA SER A 489 -12.26 34.83 35.66
C SER A 489 -12.09 36.36 35.61
N LEU A 490 -13.10 37.12 35.16
CA LEU A 490 -13.05 38.59 35.09
C LEU A 490 -13.63 39.34 36.30
N GLN A 491 -14.01 38.64 37.38
CA GLN A 491 -14.48 39.28 38.62
C GLN A 491 -13.67 38.83 39.83
N SER A 492 -12.47 39.38 39.98
CA SER A 492 -11.84 39.62 41.30
C SER A 492 -10.52 40.39 41.13
N ARG A 493 -10.63 41.68 40.82
CA ARG A 493 -9.55 42.64 41.12
C ARG A 493 -9.90 43.37 42.43
N PRO A 494 -9.09 43.29 43.50
CA PRO A 494 -9.28 44.14 44.67
C PRO A 494 -8.93 45.59 44.31
N LYS A 495 -9.78 46.53 44.75
CA LYS A 495 -9.52 47.99 44.65
C LYS A 495 -8.31 48.37 45.53
N PRO A 496 -7.39 49.23 45.08
CA PRO A 496 -6.39 49.82 45.96
C PRO A 496 -7.03 50.89 46.86
N ALA A 497 -6.66 50.87 48.13
CA ALA A 497 -7.13 51.77 49.18
C ALA A 497 -6.69 53.22 48.93
N LYS A 498 -7.60 54.16 49.21
CA LYS A 498 -7.35 55.61 49.21
C LYS A 498 -6.34 55.97 50.30
N GLY A 499 -5.11 56.31 49.91
CA GLY A 499 -4.14 57.01 50.75
C GLY A 499 -4.50 58.49 50.88
N LYS A 500 -4.71 58.95 52.12
CA LYS A 500 -4.93 60.36 52.48
C LYS A 500 -3.62 61.14 52.35
N ASN A 501 -3.67 62.28 51.66
CA ASN A 501 -2.71 63.37 51.82
C ASN A 501 -2.77 63.92 53.26
N ARG A 502 -1.61 64.09 53.91
CA ARG A 502 -1.39 65.13 54.90
C ARG A 502 -0.01 65.76 54.69
N TYR A 503 -0.05 67.08 54.49
CA TYR A 503 1.05 68.04 54.52
C TYR A 503 1.89 67.96 55.81
N GLY A 504 3.17 68.31 55.73
CA GLY A 504 3.94 68.75 56.90
C GLY A 504 5.46 68.80 56.75
N ARG A 505 5.95 69.96 56.30
CA ARG A 505 7.33 70.51 56.34
C ARG A 505 8.37 69.97 55.37
#